data_AF-A0A0Q9C0L2-F1
#
_entry.id   AF-A0A0Q9C0L2-F1
#
_cell.length_a   1.000
_cell.length_b   1.000
_cell.length_c   1.000
_cell.angle_alpha   90.00
_cell.angle_beta   90.00
_cell.angle_gamma   90.00
#
_symmetry.space_group_name_H-M   'P 1'
#
loop_
_entity.id
_entity.type
_entity.pdbx_description
1 polymer ?
#
loop_
_entity_poly.entity_id
_entity_poly.type
_entity_poly.pdbx_seq_one_letter_code
_entity_poly.pdbx_strand_id
1 'polypeptide(L)'
;MTWGKVDDKLHSAIKWRGASKGARALWATGLSWCMDQLTDGFVPKEMLKHLDGTPAEVASLVRVGLWEEVDGGWLFHDWLDYQPSRDQVLAERAAASERQRKARERAKAKRAAEP
;
A
#
# COMPACT_ATOMS: atom_id res chain seq x y z
N MET A 1 0.23 4.63 -11.00
CA MET A 1 0.67 3.47 -10.20
C MET A 1 1.12 4.01 -8.86
N THR A 2 0.60 3.48 -7.75
CA THR A 2 0.97 3.96 -6.41
C THR A 2 1.89 2.91 -5.77
N TRP A 3 3.02 3.35 -5.24
CA TRP A 3 3.99 2.46 -4.60
C TRP A 3 3.73 2.37 -3.10
N GLY A 4 3.80 1.16 -2.53
CA GLY A 4 3.88 1.00 -1.08
C GLY A 4 5.23 1.44 -0.57
N LYS A 5 5.25 2.35 0.40
CA LYS A 5 6.51 2.89 0.95
C LYS A 5 7.09 1.91 1.97
N VAL A 6 8.38 1.64 1.84
CA VAL A 6 9.16 0.85 2.81
C VAL A 6 10.27 1.72 3.36
N ASP A 7 10.35 1.82 4.68
CA ASP A 7 11.39 2.58 5.37
C ASP A 7 12.78 1.98 5.10
N ASP A 8 13.77 2.84 4.86
CA ASP A 8 15.13 2.43 4.51
C ASP A 8 15.89 1.78 5.67
N LYS A 9 15.40 1.90 6.91
CA LYS A 9 15.92 1.25 8.11
C LYS A 9 15.11 0.05 8.54
N LEU A 10 14.06 -0.35 7.80
CA LEU A 10 13.20 -1.50 8.14
C LEU A 10 14.01 -2.75 8.47
N HIS A 11 15.07 -3.02 7.71
CA HIS A 11 15.96 -4.18 7.91
C HIS A 11 16.58 -4.26 9.31
N SER A 12 16.67 -3.13 10.02
CA SER A 12 17.26 -2.99 11.35
C SER A 12 16.24 -2.69 12.46
N ALA A 13 14.96 -2.56 12.13
CA ALA A 13 13.91 -2.32 13.11
C ALA A 13 13.72 -3.53 14.03
N ILE A 14 13.50 -3.29 15.33
CA ILE A 14 13.33 -4.34 16.34
C ILE A 14 12.10 -5.20 16.02
N LYS A 15 10.96 -4.57 15.70
CA LYS A 15 9.72 -5.26 15.29
C LYS A 15 9.97 -6.17 14.08
N TRP A 16 10.65 -5.66 13.06
CA TRP A 16 10.99 -6.40 11.85
C TRP A 16 11.88 -7.61 12.14
N ARG A 17 12.95 -7.43 12.92
CA ARG A 17 13.84 -8.53 13.32
C ARG A 17 13.14 -9.58 14.19
N GLY A 18 12.12 -9.19 14.96
CA GLY A 18 11.30 -10.10 15.77
C GLY A 18 10.28 -10.93 14.97
N ALA A 19 9.98 -10.54 13.74
CA ALA A 19 9.08 -11.28 12.86
C ALA A 19 9.79 -12.49 12.22
N SER A 20 9.06 -13.58 12.00
CA SER A 20 9.58 -14.73 11.22
C SER A 20 9.85 -14.33 9.76
N LYS A 21 10.66 -15.12 9.05
CA LYS A 21 10.96 -14.84 7.63
C LYS A 21 9.70 -14.84 6.77
N GLY A 22 8.81 -15.81 7.00
CA GLY A 22 7.52 -15.89 6.29
C GLY A 22 6.60 -14.70 6.60
N ALA A 23 6.55 -14.26 7.87
CA ALA A 23 5.79 -13.07 8.26
C ALA A 23 6.27 -11.80 7.54
N ARG A 24 7.58 -11.64 7.37
CA ARG A 24 8.16 -10.51 6.61
C ARG A 24 7.76 -10.55 5.13
N ALA A 25 7.70 -11.74 4.53
CA ALA A 25 7.22 -11.91 3.17
C ALA A 25 5.73 -11.55 3.06
N LEU A 26 4.90 -12.08 3.96
CA LEU A 26 3.48 -11.75 4.04
C LEU A 26 3.24 -10.25 4.23
N TRP A 27 4.02 -9.58 5.09
CA TRP A 27 3.93 -8.13 5.28
C TRP A 27 4.20 -7.36 3.98
N ALA A 28 5.23 -7.74 3.22
CA ALA A 28 5.56 -7.07 1.96
C ALA A 28 4.47 -7.29 0.89
N THR A 29 3.96 -8.51 0.77
CA THR A 29 2.86 -8.84 -0.15
C THR A 29 1.58 -8.11 0.25
N GLY A 30 1.24 -8.10 1.55
CA GLY A 30 0.09 -7.39 2.09
C GLY A 30 0.15 -5.89 1.87
N LEU A 31 1.34 -5.27 2.01
CA LEU A 31 1.55 -3.85 1.74
C LEU A 31 1.23 -3.54 0.27
N SER A 32 1.80 -4.32 -0.65
CA SER A 32 1.54 -4.18 -2.08
C SER A 32 0.05 -4.31 -2.41
N TRP A 33 -0.62 -5.31 -1.83
CA TRP A 33 -2.04 -5.55 -2.05
C TRP A 33 -2.92 -4.41 -1.51
N CYS A 34 -2.67 -3.94 -0.29
CA CYS A 34 -3.44 -2.83 0.31
C CYS A 34 -3.31 -1.53 -0.50
N MET A 35 -2.12 -1.28 -1.08
CA MET A 35 -1.89 -0.12 -1.94
C MET A 35 -2.60 -0.21 -3.29
N ASP A 36 -2.74 -1.41 -3.84
CA ASP A 36 -3.48 -1.64 -5.07
C ASP A 36 -4.99 -1.49 -4.84
N GLN A 37 -5.48 -2.15 -3.80
CA GLN A 37 -6.91 -2.20 -3.46
C GLN A 37 -7.41 -0.95 -2.71
N LEU A 38 -6.51 -0.09 -2.26
CA LEU A 38 -6.81 1.13 -1.50
C LEU A 38 -7.65 0.85 -0.26
N THR A 39 -7.19 -0.11 0.56
CA THR A 39 -7.89 -0.57 1.78
C THR A 39 -7.42 0.14 3.04
N ASP A 40 -6.58 1.16 2.92
CA ASP A 40 -5.99 1.87 4.06
C ASP A 40 -5.29 0.95 5.07
N GLY A 41 -4.63 -0.09 4.53
CA GLY A 41 -3.88 -1.07 5.31
C GLY A 41 -4.74 -2.20 5.89
N PHE A 42 -6.04 -2.24 5.63
CA PHE A 42 -6.90 -3.35 6.08
C PHE A 42 -6.71 -4.57 5.18
N VAL A 43 -6.47 -5.74 5.79
CA VAL A 43 -6.35 -7.05 5.15
C VAL A 43 -7.48 -7.96 5.67
N PRO A 44 -8.49 -8.28 4.84
CA PRO A 44 -9.56 -9.19 5.22
C PRO A 44 -9.07 -10.63 5.50
N LYS A 45 -9.74 -11.36 6.40
CA LYS A 45 -9.37 -12.76 6.76
C LYS A 45 -9.33 -13.68 5.54
N GLU A 46 -10.28 -13.53 4.64
CA GLU A 46 -10.39 -14.29 3.39
C GLU A 46 -9.17 -14.11 2.48
N MET A 47 -8.50 -12.96 2.55
CA MET A 47 -7.34 -12.66 1.71
C MET A 47 -6.07 -13.37 2.17
N LEU A 48 -6.03 -13.92 3.39
CA LEU A 48 -4.82 -14.55 3.92
C LEU A 48 -4.25 -15.62 2.98
N LYS A 49 -5.11 -16.53 2.47
CA LYS A 49 -4.69 -17.58 1.54
C LYS A 49 -4.29 -17.03 0.17
N HIS A 50 -4.95 -15.97 -0.29
CA HIS A 50 -4.65 -15.33 -1.57
C HIS A 50 -3.33 -14.55 -1.55
N LEU A 51 -2.85 -14.18 -0.36
CA LEU A 51 -1.57 -13.53 -0.13
C LEU A 51 -0.46 -14.52 0.25
N ASP A 52 -0.70 -15.83 0.03
CA ASP A 52 0.20 -16.93 0.40
C ASP A 52 0.60 -16.94 1.89
N GLY A 53 -0.24 -16.38 2.76
CA GLY A 53 0.01 -16.27 4.18
C GLY A 53 -0.58 -17.42 4.99
N THR A 54 -0.01 -17.62 6.18
CA THR A 54 -0.46 -18.60 7.16
C THR A 54 -0.86 -17.94 8.48
N PRO A 55 -1.73 -18.59 9.29
CA PRO A 55 -2.08 -18.07 10.62
C PRO A 55 -0.86 -17.85 11.54
N ALA A 56 0.19 -18.67 11.41
CA ALA A 56 1.41 -18.54 12.20
C ALA A 56 2.21 -17.27 11.84
N GLU A 57 2.22 -16.88 10.56
CA GLU A 57 2.88 -15.67 10.09
C GLU A 57 2.13 -14.42 10.52
N VAL A 58 0.80 -14.43 10.42
CA VAL A 58 -0.07 -13.40 10.97
C VAL A 58 0.16 -13.23 12.46
N ALA A 59 0.11 -14.32 13.24
CA ALA A 59 0.37 -14.27 14.67
C ALA A 59 1.77 -13.70 14.97
N SER A 60 2.75 -13.98 14.11
CA SER A 60 4.07 -13.36 14.23
C SER A 60 4.08 -11.86 13.96
N LEU A 61 3.28 -11.35 13.01
CA LEU A 61 3.16 -9.91 12.71
C LEU A 61 2.42 -9.17 13.82
N VAL A 62 1.33 -9.76 14.32
CA VAL A 62 0.54 -9.23 15.44
C VAL A 62 1.38 -9.18 16.71
N ARG A 63 2.08 -10.27 17.05
CA ARG A 63 2.95 -10.33 18.23
C ARG A 63 4.00 -9.21 18.26
N VAL A 64 4.56 -8.84 17.10
CA VAL A 64 5.59 -7.79 17.03
C VAL A 64 5.00 -6.40 16.79
N GLY A 65 3.67 -6.27 16.71
CA GLY A 65 2.99 -5.01 16.48
C GLY A 65 3.29 -4.37 15.13
N LEU A 66 3.46 -5.20 14.09
CA LEU A 66 3.46 -4.73 12.70
C LEU A 66 2.05 -4.73 12.13
N TRP A 67 1.22 -5.69 12.54
CA TRP A 67 -0.22 -5.73 12.27
C TRP A 67 -1.01 -5.71 13.59
N GLU A 68 -2.26 -5.31 13.50
CA GLU A 68 -3.23 -5.31 14.59
C GLU A 68 -4.40 -6.22 14.23
N GLU A 69 -4.88 -7.01 15.19
CA GLU A 69 -6.12 -7.77 15.02
C GLU A 69 -7.31 -6.82 15.12
N VAL A 70 -8.18 -6.89 14.12
CA VAL A 70 -9.43 -6.13 14.07
C VAL A 70 -10.58 -7.06 13.68
N ASP A 71 -11.81 -6.56 13.79
CA ASP A 71 -12.93 -7.36 13.30
C ASP A 71 -12.79 -7.64 11.80
N GLY A 72 -13.11 -8.87 11.40
CA GLY A 72 -13.01 -9.32 10.01
C GLY A 72 -11.59 -9.49 9.43
N GLY A 73 -10.51 -9.11 10.12
CA GLY A 73 -9.18 -9.06 9.46
C GLY A 73 -8.03 -8.60 10.34
N TRP A 74 -7.07 -7.96 9.67
CA TRP A 74 -5.92 -7.32 10.30
C TRP A 74 -5.69 -5.94 9.68
N LEU A 75 -5.10 -5.04 10.46
CA LEU A 75 -4.73 -3.71 10.01
C LEU A 75 -3.22 -3.55 10.10
N PHE A 76 -2.59 -2.93 9.10
CA PHE A 76 -1.21 -2.46 9.24
C PHE A 76 -1.13 -1.38 10.32
N HIS A 77 -0.21 -1.56 11.27
CA HIS A 77 0.04 -0.56 12.29
C HIS A 77 0.54 0.75 11.66
N ASP A 78 0.01 1.89 12.14
CA ASP A 78 0.34 3.25 11.72
C ASP A 78 0.26 3.50 10.20
N TRP A 79 -0.68 2.83 9.50
CA TRP A 79 -0.77 2.95 8.04
C TRP A 79 -0.81 4.41 7.56
N LEU A 80 -1.68 5.23 8.13
CA LEU A 80 -1.92 6.61 7.69
C LEU A 80 -0.79 7.59 8.04
N ASP A 81 0.14 7.20 8.92
CA ASP A 81 1.30 8.02 9.23
C ASP A 81 2.38 7.92 8.13
N TYR A 82 2.45 6.77 7.45
CA TYR A 82 3.51 6.48 6.48
C TYR A 82 2.99 6.34 5.04
N GLN A 83 1.82 5.73 4.87
CA GLN A 83 1.18 5.50 3.58
C GLN A 83 0.13 6.57 3.29
N PRO A 84 -0.12 6.88 2.01
CA PRO A 84 -1.25 7.73 1.65
C PRO A 84 -2.57 6.99 1.91
N SER A 85 -3.59 7.74 2.30
CA SER A 85 -4.96 7.21 2.36
C SER A 85 -5.53 6.97 0.96
N ARG A 86 -6.57 6.13 0.88
CA ARG A 86 -7.37 5.91 -0.31
C ARG A 86 -7.77 7.23 -0.95
N ASP A 87 -8.29 8.16 -0.16
CA ASP A 87 -8.77 9.45 -0.66
C ASP A 87 -7.64 10.28 -1.24
N GLN A 88 -6.47 10.30 -0.60
CA GLN A 88 -5.28 10.98 -1.11
C GLN A 88 -4.84 10.37 -2.45
N VAL A 89 -4.80 9.03 -2.54
CA VAL A 89 -4.42 8.35 -3.79
C VAL A 89 -5.43 8.63 -4.91
N LEU A 90 -6.73 8.60 -4.63
CA LEU A 90 -7.78 8.89 -5.62
C LEU A 90 -7.72 10.35 -6.07
N ALA A 91 -7.51 11.29 -5.16
CA ALA A 91 -7.35 12.70 -5.47
C ALA A 91 -6.13 12.95 -6.35
N GLU A 92 -4.99 12.31 -6.04
CA GLU A 92 -3.77 12.42 -6.84
C GLU A 92 -3.97 11.84 -8.25
N ARG A 93 -4.64 10.68 -8.37
CA ARG A 93 -4.98 10.06 -9.66
C ARG A 93 -5.86 10.98 -10.51
N ALA A 94 -6.89 11.58 -9.91
CA ALA A 94 -7.77 12.53 -10.60
C ALA A 94 -7.00 13.77 -11.07
N ALA A 95 -6.18 14.36 -10.19
CA ALA A 95 -5.36 15.52 -10.52
C ALA A 95 -4.34 15.22 -11.63
N ALA A 96 -3.74 14.03 -11.63
CA ALA A 96 -2.82 13.59 -12.68
C ALA A 96 -3.51 13.44 -14.04
N SER A 97 -4.70 12.83 -14.06
CA SER A 97 -5.51 12.70 -15.28
C SER A 97 -5.87 14.06 -15.87
N GLU A 98 -6.29 15.01 -15.02
CA GLU A 98 -6.62 16.37 -15.45
C GLU A 98 -5.41 17.14 -15.99
N ARG A 99 -4.24 17.03 -15.34
CA ARG A 99 -2.98 17.60 -15.85
C ARG A 99 -2.65 17.02 -17.23
N GLN A 100 -2.80 15.71 -17.41
CA GLN A 100 -2.52 15.05 -18.68
C GLN A 100 -3.50 15.50 -19.78
N ARG A 101 -4.80 15.64 -19.46
CA ARG A 101 -5.81 16.16 -20.39
C ARG A 101 -5.44 17.56 -20.88
N LYS A 102 -5.18 18.49 -19.94
CA LYS A 102 -4.77 19.87 -20.28
C LYS A 102 -3.50 19.91 -21.11
N ALA A 103 -2.50 19.07 -20.79
CA ALA A 103 -1.27 19.01 -21.56
C ALA A 103 -1.51 18.55 -23.01
N ARG A 104 -2.37 17.54 -23.22
CA ARG A 104 -2.76 17.06 -24.56
C ARG A 104 -3.52 18.12 -25.36
N GLU A 105 -4.45 18.84 -24.74
CA GLU A 105 -5.19 19.93 -25.37
C GLU A 105 -4.27 21.05 -25.83
N ARG A 106 -3.34 21.48 -24.95
CA ARG A 106 -2.32 22.49 -25.30
C ARG A 106 -1.43 22.04 -26.45
N ALA A 107 -0.98 20.78 -26.43
CA ALA A 107 -0.17 20.22 -27.51
C ALA A 107 -0.94 20.18 -28.85
N LYS A 108 -2.23 19.82 -28.83
CA LYS A 108 -3.09 19.82 -30.02
C LYS A 108 -3.29 21.24 -30.56
N ALA A 109 -3.58 22.21 -29.69
CA ALA A 109 -3.74 23.60 -30.08
C ALA A 109 -2.46 24.18 -30.70
N LYS A 110 -1.30 23.86 -30.13
CA LYS A 110 0.01 24.27 -30.68
C LYS A 110 0.23 23.72 -32.10
N ARG A 111 -0.01 22.42 -32.30
CA ARG A 111 0.13 21.77 -33.63
C ARG A 111 -0.82 22.33 -34.68
N ALA A 112 -2.03 22.73 -34.28
CA ALA A 112 -2.99 23.35 -35.20
C ALA A 112 -2.64 24.80 -35.56
N ALA A 113 -1.75 25.44 -34.80
CA ALA A 113 -1.29 26.81 -35.02
C ALA A 113 0.10 26.87 -35.70
N GLU A 114 0.77 25.74 -35.91
CA GLU A 114 1.97 25.65 -36.74
C GLU A 114 1.54 25.50 -38.22
N PRO A 115 1.98 26.40 -39.12
CA PRO A 115 1.60 26.41 -40.54
C PRO A 115 2.19 25.26 -41.36
#